data_AF-D2VSE1-F1
#
_entry.id   AF-D2VSE1-F1
#
_cell.length_a   1.000
_cell.length_b   1.000
_cell.length_c   1.000
_cell.angle_alpha   90.00
_cell.angle_beta   90.00
_cell.angle_gamma   90.00
#
_symmetry.space_group_name_H-M   'P 1'
#
loop_
_entity.id
_entity.type
_entity.pdbx_description
1 polymer ?
#
loop_
_entity_poly.entity_id
_entity_poly.type
_entity_poly.pdbx_seq_one_letter_code
_entity_poly.pdbx_strand_id
1 'polypeptide(L)'
;MIIPLLTRFEKYKSYSEESSVYLLRLFIYVVLSTLILPVLLLTSLDGVIRYFEQFSHSVSGSGDSNWQALFDYLFLPQSGAFFINYTIQYSLLGCFVDMIRLKDLIIYFYLRFKSVTEEEKENATKISEFDLPLEYGYMIAFFGIILTFSVFVPLILPIGFFYFIVKHLIDRYNISRLCSKNDKARYKLSPDITSYRERNKLIVQMTFFCIIFAQFYVMLFFAKSGDVTFIHLFLMCLLLILSIVYALYWNIHYKTKFNPLDSNNNQLIHSTFYSQDEELSIFNNQLQDKFSYAYFPPFALESIHGLKEQREQEINEMKLTI
;
A
#
# COMPACT_ATOMS: atom_id res chain seq x y z
N MET A 1 3.33 14.27 3.65
CA MET A 1 4.62 14.26 4.36
C MET A 1 4.50 14.30 5.90
N ILE A 2 3.32 14.60 6.48
CA ILE A 2 3.16 14.71 7.94
C ILE A 2 3.09 13.34 8.64
N ILE A 3 2.44 12.35 8.04
CA ILE A 3 2.27 11.01 8.62
C ILE A 3 3.60 10.27 8.86
N PRO A 4 4.55 10.20 7.90
CA PRO A 4 5.84 9.56 8.16
C PRO A 4 6.63 10.26 9.28
N LEU A 5 6.53 11.59 9.36
CA LEU A 5 7.18 12.37 10.42
C LEU A 5 6.59 12.03 11.80
N LEU A 6 5.27 11.96 11.89
CA LEU A 6 4.55 11.63 13.13
C LEU A 6 4.91 10.22 13.62
N THR A 7 4.94 9.25 12.72
CA THR A 7 5.33 7.88 13.06
C THR A 7 6.78 7.81 13.55
N ARG A 8 7.70 8.57 12.93
CA ARG A 8 9.11 8.62 13.38
C ARG A 8 9.26 9.21 14.79
N PHE A 9 8.38 10.12 15.20
CA PHE A 9 8.41 10.70 16.56
C PHE A 9 8.02 9.72 17.65
N GLU A 10 7.22 8.70 17.35
CA GLU A 10 6.71 7.74 18.34
C GLU A 10 7.71 6.65 18.73
N LYS A 11 8.88 6.57 18.08
CA LYS A 11 9.97 5.62 18.33
C LYS A 11 9.50 4.16 18.49
N TYR A 12 9.64 3.37 17.41
CA TYR A 12 9.34 1.94 17.44
C TYR A 12 10.58 1.09 17.73
N LYS A 13 10.35 -0.12 18.26
CA LYS A 13 11.43 -1.07 18.59
C LYS A 13 11.98 -1.76 17.34
N SER A 14 11.16 -1.93 16.31
CA SER A 14 11.51 -2.56 15.04
C SER A 14 11.05 -1.72 13.85
N TYR A 15 11.83 -1.75 12.77
CA TYR A 15 11.48 -1.14 11.50
C TYR A 15 10.21 -1.76 10.87
N SER A 16 9.97 -3.06 11.11
CA SER A 16 8.74 -3.75 10.65
C SER A 16 7.48 -3.17 11.28
N GLU A 17 7.54 -2.89 12.59
CA GLU A 17 6.45 -2.30 13.35
C GLU A 17 6.20 -0.86 12.90
N GLU A 18 7.25 -0.06 12.76
CA GLU A 18 7.19 1.31 12.24
C GLU A 18 6.51 1.36 10.86
N SER A 19 6.99 0.51 9.95
CA SER A 19 6.46 0.38 8.59
C SER A 19 4.99 -0.04 8.56
N SER A 20 4.57 -0.92 9.46
CA SER A 20 3.20 -1.43 9.54
C SER A 20 2.23 -0.38 10.07
N VAL A 21 2.61 0.32 11.14
CA VAL A 21 1.81 1.42 11.69
C VAL A 21 1.71 2.57 10.70
N TYR A 22 2.81 2.88 10.02
CA TYR A 22 2.84 3.87 8.95
C TYR A 22 1.88 3.53 7.81
N LEU A 23 1.90 2.29 7.31
CA LEU A 23 0.98 1.81 6.27
C LEU A 23 -0.49 1.97 6.71
N LEU A 24 -0.82 1.52 7.92
CA LEU A 24 -2.18 1.61 8.49
C LEU A 24 -2.67 3.04 8.58
N ARG A 25 -1.85 3.94 9.14
CA ARG A 25 -2.20 5.37 9.30
C ARG A 25 -2.38 6.05 7.96
N LEU A 26 -1.50 5.75 7.00
CA LEU A 26 -1.61 6.28 5.65
C LEU A 26 -2.90 5.79 4.98
N PHE A 27 -3.21 4.50 5.09
CA PHE A 27 -4.44 3.94 4.54
C PHE A 27 -5.68 4.63 5.11
N ILE A 28 -5.79 4.71 6.45
CA ILE A 28 -6.91 5.38 7.13
C ILE A 28 -7.02 6.84 6.68
N TYR A 29 -5.90 7.55 6.63
CA TYR A 29 -5.87 8.93 6.18
C TYR A 29 -6.34 9.10 4.73
N VAL A 30 -5.84 8.30 3.80
CA VAL A 30 -6.20 8.41 2.37
C VAL A 30 -7.67 8.08 2.18
N VAL A 31 -8.18 7.03 2.81
CA VAL A 31 -9.61 6.68 2.74
C VAL A 31 -10.49 7.79 3.33
N LEU A 32 -10.17 8.30 4.52
CA LEU A 32 -10.94 9.38 5.14
C LEU A 32 -10.90 10.67 4.32
N SER A 33 -9.73 11.05 3.83
CA SER A 33 -9.53 12.31 3.07
C SER A 33 -10.09 12.28 1.66
N THR A 34 -10.11 11.11 1.02
CA THR A 34 -10.50 10.98 -0.40
C THR A 34 -11.95 10.51 -0.55
N LEU A 35 -12.44 9.69 0.37
CA LEU A 35 -13.78 9.09 0.26
C LEU A 35 -14.78 9.84 1.14
N ILE A 36 -14.47 10.03 2.42
CA ILE A 36 -15.44 10.55 3.40
C ILE A 36 -15.51 12.08 3.35
N LEU A 37 -14.36 12.75 3.36
CA LEU A 37 -14.29 14.22 3.38
C LEU A 37 -14.99 14.88 2.18
N PRO A 38 -14.78 14.44 0.92
CA PRO A 38 -15.42 15.07 -0.22
C PRO A 38 -16.94 14.90 -0.22
N VAL A 39 -17.44 13.74 0.19
CA VAL A 39 -18.88 13.48 0.29
C VAL A 39 -19.52 14.32 1.39
N LEU A 40 -18.88 14.39 2.56
CA LEU A 40 -19.36 15.24 3.67
C LEU A 40 -19.33 16.73 3.30
N LEU A 41 -18.30 17.15 2.56
CA LEU A 41 -18.15 18.53 2.08
C LEU A 41 -19.27 18.88 1.08
N LEU A 42 -19.53 18.01 0.10
CA LEU A 42 -20.60 18.23 -0.88
C LEU A 42 -21.98 18.32 -0.22
N THR A 43 -22.24 17.44 0.76
CA THR A 43 -23.50 17.47 1.53
C THR A 43 -23.64 18.76 2.35
N SER A 44 -22.54 19.19 2.98
CA SER A 44 -22.54 20.39 3.83
C SER A 44 -22.66 21.67 2.99
N LEU A 45 -21.98 21.74 1.84
CA LEU A 45 -22.08 22.85 0.89
C LEU A 45 -23.49 22.99 0.34
N ASP A 46 -24.14 21.88 -0.02
CA ASP A 46 -25.53 21.93 -0.48
C ASP A 46 -26.48 22.43 0.63
N GLY A 47 -26.29 21.98 1.86
CA GLY A 47 -27.03 22.52 3.01
C GLY A 47 -26.83 24.03 3.21
N VAL A 48 -25.61 24.53 3.00
CA VAL A 48 -25.30 25.97 3.04
C VAL A 48 -25.95 26.71 1.87
N ILE A 49 -25.90 26.17 0.65
CA ILE A 49 -26.54 26.78 -0.53
C ILE A 49 -28.05 26.87 -0.33
N ARG A 50 -28.70 25.79 0.12
CA ARG A 50 -30.13 25.77 0.44
C ARG A 50 -30.48 26.77 1.55
N TYR A 51 -29.62 26.92 2.56
CA TYR A 51 -29.80 27.94 3.60
C TYR A 51 -29.72 29.37 3.02
N PHE A 52 -28.78 29.65 2.12
CA PHE A 52 -28.68 30.94 1.44
C PHE A 52 -29.83 31.19 0.45
N GLU A 53 -30.29 30.18 -0.28
CA GLU A 53 -31.45 30.27 -1.17
C GLU A 53 -32.73 30.52 -0.38
N GLN A 54 -32.90 29.85 0.77
CA GLN A 54 -34.01 30.09 1.69
C GLN A 54 -33.94 31.48 2.35
N PHE A 55 -32.73 32.03 2.54
CA PHE A 55 -32.55 33.43 2.97
C PHE A 55 -32.93 34.42 1.87
N SER A 56 -32.76 34.06 0.59
CA SER A 56 -33.06 34.91 -0.56
C SER A 56 -34.53 34.84 -1.02
N HIS A 57 -35.22 33.73 -0.80
CA HIS A 57 -36.63 33.54 -1.14
C HIS A 57 -37.44 33.08 0.08
N SER A 58 -38.33 33.95 0.57
CA SER A 58 -39.28 33.65 1.64
C SER A 58 -40.34 32.62 1.19
N VAL A 59 -39.96 31.35 1.06
CA VAL A 59 -40.90 30.27 0.76
C VAL A 59 -40.64 29.06 1.66
N SER A 60 -41.74 28.62 2.26
CA SER A 60 -41.88 27.56 3.25
C SER A 60 -41.47 26.17 2.75
N GLY A 61 -40.83 25.43 3.65
CA GLY A 61 -41.14 24.04 3.94
C GLY A 61 -40.46 22.97 3.09
N SER A 62 -39.59 22.17 3.71
CA SER A 62 -39.95 20.89 4.32
C SER A 62 -38.67 20.28 4.89
N GLY A 63 -38.60 20.15 6.21
CA GLY A 63 -37.50 19.47 6.88
C GLY A 63 -37.58 17.97 6.60
N ASP A 64 -37.12 17.55 5.43
CA ASP A 64 -36.85 16.14 5.17
C ASP A 64 -35.68 15.70 6.04
N SER A 65 -35.83 14.51 6.63
CA SER A 65 -34.87 13.85 7.49
C SER A 65 -33.46 13.92 6.89
N ASN A 66 -32.55 14.64 7.58
CA ASN A 66 -31.16 14.87 7.14
C ASN A 66 -30.43 13.62 6.62
N TRP A 67 -30.81 12.43 7.09
CA TRP A 67 -30.24 11.15 6.69
C TRP A 67 -30.61 10.72 5.27
N GLN A 68 -31.86 10.92 4.84
CA GLN A 68 -32.33 10.51 3.51
C GLN A 68 -31.70 11.40 2.43
N ALA A 69 -31.64 12.70 2.68
CA ALA A 69 -30.92 13.65 1.82
C ALA A 69 -29.42 13.32 1.71
N LEU A 70 -28.76 12.93 2.81
CA LEU A 70 -27.33 12.52 2.79
C LEU A 70 -27.12 11.28 1.91
N PHE A 71 -28.01 10.28 1.99
CA PHE A 71 -27.97 9.12 1.09
C PHE A 71 -28.35 9.48 -0.36
N ASP A 72 -29.19 10.48 -0.59
CA ASP A 72 -29.42 11.03 -1.94
C ASP A 72 -28.15 11.61 -2.53
N TYR A 73 -27.41 12.44 -1.77
CA TYR A 73 -26.14 13.02 -2.24
C TYR A 73 -25.01 12.00 -2.41
N LEU A 74 -24.92 11.01 -1.52
CA LEU A 74 -23.94 9.92 -1.63
C LEU A 74 -24.13 9.12 -2.92
N PHE A 75 -25.38 8.95 -3.38
CA PHE A 75 -25.75 8.13 -4.54
C PHE A 75 -26.15 8.96 -5.78
N LEU A 76 -26.01 10.29 -5.75
CA LEU A 76 -26.39 11.16 -6.86
C LEU A 76 -25.34 11.08 -8.00
N PRO A 77 -25.75 11.17 -9.29
CA PRO A 77 -24.82 11.18 -10.43
C PRO A 77 -23.69 12.22 -10.35
N GLN A 78 -23.88 13.29 -9.59
CA GLN A 78 -22.88 14.34 -9.37
C GLN A 78 -21.65 13.85 -8.60
N SER A 79 -21.80 12.96 -7.61
CA SER A 79 -20.65 12.40 -6.88
C SER A 79 -19.83 11.48 -7.80
N GLY A 80 -20.49 10.68 -8.64
CA GLY A 80 -19.85 9.81 -9.62
C GLY A 80 -18.94 10.56 -10.60
N ALA A 81 -19.38 11.70 -11.13
CA ALA A 81 -18.58 12.52 -12.03
C ALA A 81 -17.30 13.07 -11.37
N PHE A 82 -17.39 13.48 -10.10
CA PHE A 82 -16.22 13.90 -9.31
C PHE A 82 -15.20 12.77 -9.18
N PHE A 83 -15.64 11.55 -8.82
CA PHE A 83 -14.73 10.42 -8.66
C PHE A 83 -14.12 9.94 -9.96
N ILE A 84 -14.82 10.04 -11.10
CA ILE A 84 -14.23 9.75 -12.43
C ILE A 84 -13.10 10.74 -12.71
N ASN A 85 -13.36 12.04 -12.56
CA ASN A 85 -12.36 13.07 -12.83
C ASN A 85 -11.16 12.93 -11.91
N TYR A 86 -11.40 12.65 -10.63
CA TYR A 86 -10.35 12.31 -9.66
C TYR A 86 -9.53 11.09 -10.11
N THR A 87 -10.19 10.01 -10.52
CA THR A 87 -9.52 8.77 -10.97
C THR A 87 -8.68 9.01 -12.21
N ILE A 88 -9.18 9.79 -13.19
CA ILE A 88 -8.43 10.16 -14.40
C ILE A 88 -7.20 10.99 -14.03
N GLN A 89 -7.38 12.04 -13.22
CA GLN A 89 -6.28 12.90 -12.79
C GLN A 89 -5.23 12.11 -12.02
N TYR A 90 -5.65 11.27 -11.08
CA TYR A 90 -4.74 10.43 -10.31
C TYR A 90 -4.03 9.40 -11.20
N SER A 91 -4.74 8.81 -12.16
CA SER A 91 -4.17 7.84 -13.10
C SER A 91 -3.12 8.43 -14.03
N LEU A 92 -3.24 9.70 -14.41
CA LEU A 92 -2.32 10.35 -15.34
C LEU A 92 -1.27 11.17 -14.58
N LEU A 93 -1.71 12.20 -13.86
CA LEU A 93 -0.84 13.12 -13.15
C LEU A 93 -0.19 12.45 -11.95
N GLY A 94 -0.91 11.62 -11.20
CA GLY A 94 -0.34 10.87 -10.06
C GLY A 94 0.79 9.94 -10.52
N CYS A 95 0.53 9.12 -11.54
CA CYS A 95 1.57 8.28 -12.13
C CYS A 95 2.75 9.09 -12.68
N PHE A 96 2.52 10.22 -13.34
CA PHE A 96 3.59 11.09 -13.83
C PHE A 96 4.47 11.64 -12.70
N VAL A 97 3.86 12.09 -11.60
CA VAL A 97 4.54 12.57 -10.40
C VAL A 97 5.37 11.46 -9.76
N ASP A 98 4.85 10.23 -9.71
CA ASP A 98 5.54 9.05 -9.20
C ASP A 98 6.74 8.63 -10.08
N MET A 99 6.59 8.74 -11.40
CA MET A 99 7.66 8.45 -12.36
C MET A 99 8.84 9.40 -12.20
N ILE A 100 8.59 10.69 -12.02
CA ILE A 100 9.64 11.71 -11.82
C ILE A 100 10.20 11.66 -10.39
N ARG A 101 9.51 10.96 -9.47
CA ARG A 101 9.81 10.99 -8.03
C ARG A 101 9.89 12.42 -7.51
N LEU A 102 8.85 13.22 -7.81
CA LEU A 102 8.83 14.65 -7.53
C LEU A 102 9.22 14.98 -6.08
N LYS A 103 8.79 14.16 -5.11
CA LYS A 103 9.15 14.28 -3.69
C LYS A 103 10.67 14.31 -3.46
N ASP A 104 11.40 13.41 -4.11
CA ASP A 104 12.86 13.32 -3.98
C ASP A 104 13.53 14.46 -4.72
N LEU A 105 12.97 14.88 -5.86
CA LEU A 105 13.49 16.00 -6.64
C LEU A 105 13.38 17.33 -5.86
N ILE A 106 12.28 17.55 -5.16
CA ILE A 106 12.09 18.74 -4.31
C ILE A 106 13.12 18.73 -3.16
N ILE A 107 13.30 17.58 -2.50
CA ILE A 107 14.29 17.44 -1.41
C ILE A 107 15.71 17.64 -1.96
N TYR A 108 16.02 17.09 -3.13
CA TYR A 108 17.29 17.28 -3.82
C TYR A 108 17.57 18.77 -4.06
N PHE A 109 16.64 19.51 -4.67
CA PHE A 109 16.84 20.94 -4.92
C PHE A 109 17.00 21.71 -3.61
N TYR A 110 16.15 21.44 -2.61
CA TYR A 110 16.24 22.11 -1.31
C TYR A 110 17.59 21.86 -0.63
N LEU A 111 18.05 20.61 -0.56
CA LEU A 111 19.36 20.26 0.01
C LEU A 111 20.50 20.86 -0.80
N ARG A 112 20.40 20.86 -2.13
CA ARG A 112 21.41 21.42 -3.03
C ARG A 112 21.54 22.93 -2.88
N PHE A 113 20.44 23.66 -2.70
CA PHE A 113 20.46 25.10 -2.43
C PHE A 113 21.04 25.42 -1.05
N LYS A 114 20.81 24.56 -0.05
CA LYS A 114 21.33 24.73 1.30
C LYS A 114 22.80 24.33 1.43
N SER A 115 23.25 23.35 0.64
CA SER A 115 24.59 22.76 0.76
C SER A 115 25.69 23.75 0.37
N VAL A 116 26.60 24.00 1.30
CA VAL A 116 27.76 24.88 1.07
C VAL A 116 29.01 24.03 0.78
N THR A 117 29.19 22.92 1.52
CA THR A 117 30.36 22.03 1.42
C THR A 117 30.20 20.98 0.31
N GLU A 118 31.31 20.40 -0.15
CA GLU A 118 31.29 19.34 -1.16
C GLU A 118 30.64 18.05 -0.62
N GLU A 119 30.87 17.70 0.64
CA GLU A 119 30.23 16.54 1.29
C GLU A 119 28.71 16.73 1.42
N GLU A 120 28.23 17.94 1.71
CA GLU A 120 26.79 18.24 1.72
C GLU A 120 26.19 18.14 0.32
N LYS A 121 26.91 18.57 -0.72
CA LYS A 121 26.49 18.45 -2.12
C LYS A 121 26.45 16.99 -2.58
N GLU A 122 27.39 16.17 -2.12
CA GLU A 122 27.40 14.73 -2.37
C GLU A 122 26.23 14.05 -1.63
N ASN A 123 26.02 14.38 -0.36
CA ASN A 123 24.89 13.90 0.43
C ASN A 123 23.54 14.29 -0.18
N ALA A 124 23.41 15.49 -0.74
CA ALA A 124 22.20 15.91 -1.46
C ALA A 124 21.93 15.04 -2.71
N THR A 125 22.97 14.47 -3.31
CA THR A 125 22.87 13.62 -4.51
C THR A 125 22.59 12.15 -4.17
N LYS A 126 22.64 11.77 -2.88
CA LYS A 126 22.28 10.41 -2.44
C LYS A 126 20.81 10.15 -2.73
N ILE A 127 20.55 9.02 -3.37
CA ILE A 127 19.22 8.66 -3.83
C ILE A 127 18.42 8.11 -2.65
N SER A 128 17.27 8.73 -2.38
CA SER A 128 16.34 8.30 -1.33
C SER A 128 15.86 6.87 -1.53
N GLU A 129 15.67 6.14 -0.45
CA GLU A 129 15.17 4.75 -0.47
C GLU A 129 13.74 4.69 -1.04
N PHE A 130 13.39 3.58 -1.68
CA PHE A 130 12.03 3.36 -2.16
C PHE A 130 11.11 3.03 -0.98
N ASP A 131 10.23 3.97 -0.63
CA ASP A 131 9.28 3.82 0.47
C ASP A 131 8.12 2.87 0.07
N LEU A 132 8.35 1.56 0.24
CA LEU A 132 7.35 0.52 -0.05
C LEU A 132 6.02 0.76 0.70
N PRO A 133 6.00 1.02 2.02
CA PRO A 133 4.75 1.24 2.75
C PRO A 133 3.92 2.41 2.24
N LEU A 134 4.56 3.50 1.82
CA LEU A 134 3.85 4.65 1.27
C LEU A 134 3.10 4.26 -0.01
N GLU A 135 3.81 3.65 -0.96
CA GLU A 135 3.25 3.32 -2.28
C GLU A 135 2.14 2.27 -2.15
N TYR A 136 2.31 1.24 -1.30
CA TYR A 136 1.27 0.26 -1.01
C TYR A 136 0.03 0.88 -0.37
N GLY A 137 0.19 1.82 0.57
CA GLY A 137 -0.94 2.48 1.22
C GLY A 137 -1.83 3.22 0.22
N TYR A 138 -1.21 3.96 -0.72
CA TYR A 138 -1.95 4.61 -1.79
C TYR A 138 -2.60 3.63 -2.76
N MET A 139 -1.88 2.57 -3.17
CA MET A 139 -2.43 1.56 -4.09
C MET A 139 -3.66 0.85 -3.53
N ILE A 140 -3.62 0.42 -2.26
CA ILE A 140 -4.74 -0.29 -1.62
C ILE A 140 -5.91 0.68 -1.37
N ALA A 141 -5.65 1.91 -0.95
CA ALA A 141 -6.71 2.90 -0.77
C ALA A 141 -7.40 3.23 -2.11
N PHE A 142 -6.63 3.43 -3.19
CA PHE A 142 -7.16 3.69 -4.52
C PHE A 142 -7.93 2.49 -5.08
N PHE A 143 -7.45 1.26 -4.82
CA PHE A 143 -8.19 0.03 -5.12
C PHE A 143 -9.56 0.01 -4.43
N GLY A 144 -9.62 0.34 -3.14
CA GLY A 144 -10.87 0.42 -2.40
C GLY A 144 -11.85 1.46 -2.97
N ILE A 145 -11.34 2.62 -3.39
CA ILE A 145 -12.16 3.66 -4.04
C ILE A 145 -12.75 3.15 -5.36
N ILE A 146 -11.92 2.57 -6.24
CA ILE A 146 -12.38 2.00 -7.52
C ILE A 146 -13.45 0.94 -7.29
N LEU A 147 -13.23 0.01 -6.35
CA LEU A 147 -14.21 -1.02 -6.01
C LEU A 147 -15.53 -0.43 -5.53
N THR A 148 -15.46 0.54 -4.62
CA THR A 148 -16.65 1.17 -4.02
C THR A 148 -17.51 1.86 -5.07
N PHE A 149 -16.91 2.61 -6.00
CA PHE A 149 -17.64 3.37 -7.02
C PHE A 149 -17.95 2.58 -8.30
N SER A 150 -17.38 1.39 -8.47
CA SER A 150 -17.54 0.57 -9.68
C SER A 150 -18.98 0.26 -10.06
N VAL A 151 -19.86 0.08 -9.07
CA VAL A 151 -21.27 -0.26 -9.29
C VAL A 151 -22.08 0.94 -9.81
N PHE A 152 -21.71 2.15 -9.41
CA PHE A 152 -22.40 3.40 -9.79
C PHE A 152 -21.88 3.93 -11.12
N VAL A 153 -20.57 3.80 -11.32
CA VAL A 153 -19.89 4.28 -12.51
C VAL A 153 -19.01 3.16 -13.05
N PRO A 154 -19.52 2.34 -13.97
CA PRO A 154 -18.74 1.21 -14.52
C PRO A 154 -17.48 1.68 -15.28
N LEU A 155 -17.45 2.93 -15.76
CA LEU A 155 -16.29 3.53 -16.42
C LEU A 155 -15.07 3.71 -15.49
N ILE A 156 -15.26 3.73 -14.17
CA ILE A 156 -14.13 3.86 -13.23
C ILE A 156 -13.22 2.63 -13.24
N LEU A 157 -13.77 1.44 -13.55
CA LEU A 157 -13.03 0.18 -13.61
C LEU A 157 -11.95 0.15 -14.70
N PRO A 158 -12.23 0.43 -15.98
CA PRO A 158 -11.20 0.41 -17.02
C PRO A 158 -10.13 1.49 -16.78
N ILE A 159 -10.51 2.66 -16.25
CA ILE A 159 -9.56 3.73 -15.90
C ILE A 159 -8.68 3.30 -14.71
N GLY A 160 -9.28 2.73 -13.67
CA GLY A 160 -8.56 2.21 -12.52
C GLY A 160 -7.64 1.04 -12.88
N PHE A 161 -8.05 0.17 -13.79
CA PHE A 161 -7.22 -0.91 -14.31
C PHE A 161 -6.02 -0.36 -15.09
N PHE A 162 -6.24 0.64 -15.93
CA PHE A 162 -5.16 1.35 -16.62
C PHE A 162 -4.15 1.97 -15.62
N TYR A 163 -4.62 2.58 -14.53
CA TYR A 163 -3.76 3.06 -13.44
C TYR A 163 -2.87 1.95 -12.90
N PHE A 164 -3.41 0.76 -12.58
CA PHE A 164 -2.60 -0.32 -12.02
C PHE A 164 -1.54 -0.85 -13.00
N ILE A 165 -1.83 -0.88 -14.30
CA ILE A 165 -0.82 -1.24 -15.31
C ILE A 165 0.32 -0.24 -15.31
N VAL A 166 0.01 1.05 -15.44
CA VAL A 166 1.01 2.12 -15.50
C VAL A 166 1.81 2.17 -14.19
N LYS A 167 1.12 2.08 -13.06
CA LYS A 167 1.73 2.06 -11.72
C LYS A 167 2.69 0.87 -11.58
N HIS A 168 2.31 -0.32 -12.04
CA HIS A 168 3.18 -1.50 -12.03
C HIS A 168 4.46 -1.29 -12.85
N LEU A 169 4.36 -0.69 -14.04
CA LEU A 169 5.53 -0.40 -14.88
C LEU A 169 6.48 0.61 -14.22
N ILE A 170 5.92 1.67 -13.63
CA ILE A 170 6.69 2.71 -12.93
C ILE A 170 7.38 2.14 -11.68
N ASP A 171 6.65 1.40 -10.86
CA ASP A 171 7.20 0.84 -9.62
C ASP A 171 8.27 -0.20 -9.94
N ARG A 172 8.09 -1.04 -10.96
CA ARG A 172 9.13 -1.96 -11.44
C ARG A 172 10.41 -1.23 -11.85
N TYR A 173 10.26 -0.14 -12.62
CA TYR A 173 11.40 0.69 -13.02
C TYR A 173 12.10 1.33 -11.81
N ASN A 174 11.32 1.91 -10.89
CA ASN A 174 11.83 2.56 -9.70
C ASN A 174 12.57 1.58 -8.79
N ILE A 175 11.96 0.45 -8.44
CA ILE A 175 12.56 -0.58 -7.58
C ILE A 175 13.85 -1.11 -8.19
N SER A 176 13.86 -1.44 -9.50
CA SER A 176 15.04 -1.96 -10.18
C SER A 176 16.23 -1.00 -10.14
N ARG A 177 15.99 0.31 -10.23
CA ARG A 177 17.06 1.33 -10.25
C ARG A 177 17.57 1.68 -8.84
N LEU A 178 16.72 1.51 -7.82
CA LEU A 178 16.98 1.93 -6.44
C LEU A 178 17.54 0.82 -5.56
N CYS A 179 16.98 -0.40 -5.66
CA CYS A 179 17.46 -1.54 -4.88
C CYS A 179 18.90 -1.92 -5.24
N SER A 180 19.36 -1.62 -6.46
CA SER A 180 20.76 -1.82 -6.87
C SER A 180 21.75 -0.86 -6.19
N LYS A 181 21.31 0.25 -5.59
CA LYS A 181 22.19 1.32 -5.09
C LYS A 181 22.22 1.50 -3.57
N ASN A 182 21.20 1.03 -2.86
CA ASN A 182 21.04 1.27 -1.41
C ASN A 182 21.30 0.01 -0.58
N ASP A 183 22.51 -0.55 -0.76
CA ASP A 183 23.01 -1.78 -0.14
C ASP A 183 23.28 -1.65 1.37
N LYS A 184 22.23 -1.32 2.15
CA LYS A 184 22.21 -1.39 3.61
C LYS A 184 21.50 -2.64 4.14
N ALA A 185 20.83 -3.39 3.27
CA ALA A 185 20.21 -4.70 3.56
C ALA A 185 21.22 -5.86 3.48
N ARG A 186 22.53 -5.56 3.47
CA ARG A 186 23.63 -6.44 3.09
C ARG A 186 23.94 -7.56 4.10
N TYR A 187 23.15 -7.79 5.15
CA TYR A 187 23.58 -8.71 6.23
C TYR A 187 22.53 -9.44 7.08
N LYS A 188 21.21 -9.35 6.82
CA LYS A 188 20.24 -10.12 7.64
C LYS A 188 19.00 -10.57 6.86
N LEU A 189 19.13 -11.67 6.13
CA LEU A 189 18.06 -12.22 5.29
C LEU A 189 16.86 -12.75 6.11
N SER A 190 17.11 -13.41 7.25
CA SER A 190 16.04 -14.05 8.05
C SER A 190 15.05 -13.08 8.74
N PRO A 191 15.45 -11.97 9.38
CA PRO A 191 14.50 -11.01 9.95
C PRO A 191 13.81 -10.15 8.88
N ASP A 192 14.38 -10.04 7.67
CA ASP A 192 13.75 -9.28 6.58
C ASP A 192 12.59 -10.06 5.96
N ILE A 193 12.71 -11.40 5.87
CA ILE A 193 11.63 -12.29 5.41
C ILE A 193 10.42 -12.26 6.37
N THR A 194 10.65 -12.32 7.69
CA THR A 194 9.56 -12.27 8.67
C THR A 194 8.85 -10.91 8.65
N SER A 195 9.62 -9.83 8.63
CA SER A 195 9.11 -8.45 8.52
C SER A 195 8.33 -8.22 7.22
N TYR A 196 8.78 -8.81 6.11
CA TYR A 196 8.05 -8.80 4.84
C TYR A 196 6.73 -9.56 4.92
N ARG A 197 6.71 -10.75 5.56
CA ARG A 197 5.50 -11.56 5.69
C ARG A 197 4.43 -10.89 6.56
N GLU A 198 4.85 -10.17 7.60
CA GLU A 198 3.95 -9.38 8.45
C GLU A 198 3.32 -8.21 7.67
N ARG A 199 4.11 -7.48 6.87
CA ARG A 199 3.61 -6.41 6.00
C ARG A 199 2.62 -6.94 4.95
N ASN A 200 2.93 -8.07 4.31
CA ASN A 200 2.01 -8.69 3.36
C ASN A 200 0.70 -9.13 4.02
N LYS A 201 0.76 -9.66 5.25
CA LYS A 201 -0.45 -9.97 6.01
C LYS A 201 -1.33 -8.71 6.17
N LEU A 202 -0.71 -7.60 6.56
CA LEU A 202 -1.40 -6.33 6.76
C LEU A 202 -2.02 -5.80 5.46
N ILE A 203 -1.28 -5.84 4.35
CA ILE A 203 -1.76 -5.44 3.02
C ILE A 203 -3.00 -6.24 2.61
N VAL A 204 -2.95 -7.57 2.79
CA VAL A 204 -4.09 -8.45 2.46
C VAL A 204 -5.28 -8.18 3.38
N GLN A 205 -5.06 -7.93 4.68
CA GLN A 205 -6.13 -7.52 5.60
C GLN A 205 -6.81 -6.21 5.17
N MET A 206 -6.04 -5.20 4.75
CA MET A 206 -6.61 -3.95 4.23
C MET A 206 -7.39 -4.16 2.93
N THR A 207 -6.95 -5.09 2.09
CA THR A 207 -7.65 -5.46 0.86
C THR A 207 -9.00 -6.12 1.18
N PHE A 208 -9.05 -7.04 2.15
CA PHE A 208 -10.32 -7.60 2.62
C PHE A 208 -11.26 -6.53 3.19
N PHE A 209 -10.72 -5.60 3.98
CA PHE A 209 -11.49 -4.47 4.48
C PHE A 209 -12.09 -3.64 3.33
N CYS A 210 -11.33 -3.35 2.27
CA CYS A 210 -11.83 -2.63 1.10
C CYS A 210 -12.95 -3.39 0.38
N ILE A 211 -12.83 -4.71 0.24
CA ILE A 211 -13.87 -5.54 -0.40
C ILE A 211 -15.15 -5.55 0.44
N ILE A 212 -15.03 -5.77 1.75
CA ILE A 212 -16.18 -5.76 2.68
C ILE A 212 -16.84 -4.38 2.68
N PHE A 213 -16.04 -3.31 2.71
CA PHE A 213 -16.53 -1.93 2.67
C PHE A 213 -17.29 -1.65 1.35
N ALA A 214 -16.75 -2.08 0.20
CA ALA A 214 -17.42 -1.93 -1.08
C ALA A 214 -18.74 -2.73 -1.14
N GLN A 215 -18.76 -3.97 -0.63
CA GLN A 215 -19.98 -4.78 -0.55
C GLN A 215 -21.03 -4.15 0.37
N PHE A 216 -20.61 -3.61 1.51
CA PHE A 216 -21.49 -2.86 2.41
C PHE A 216 -22.08 -1.62 1.72
N TYR A 217 -21.26 -0.89 0.98
CA TYR A 217 -21.71 0.28 0.22
C TYR A 217 -22.73 -0.09 -0.87
N VAL A 218 -22.50 -1.20 -1.59
CA VAL A 218 -23.46 -1.73 -2.58
C VAL A 218 -24.76 -2.20 -1.92
N MET A 219 -24.69 -2.83 -0.74
CA MET A 219 -25.87 -3.19 0.04
C MET A 219 -26.73 -1.97 0.38
N LEU A 220 -26.11 -0.87 0.83
CA LEU A 220 -26.82 0.38 1.15
C LEU A 220 -27.57 0.96 -0.07
N PHE A 221 -26.99 0.85 -1.26
CA PHE A 221 -27.62 1.32 -2.49
C PHE A 221 -28.86 0.51 -2.87
N PHE A 222 -28.78 -0.82 -2.81
CA PHE A 222 -29.93 -1.68 -3.10
C PHE A 222 -31.00 -1.60 -2.01
N ALA A 223 -30.61 -1.35 -0.75
CA ALA A 223 -31.56 -1.09 0.32
C ALA A 223 -32.42 0.16 0.07
N LYS A 224 -31.87 1.14 -0.66
CA LYS A 224 -32.58 2.36 -1.06
C LYS A 224 -33.46 2.18 -2.31
N SER A 225 -33.10 1.28 -3.23
CA SER A 225 -33.75 1.15 -4.56
C SER A 225 -35.17 0.54 -4.55
N GLY A 226 -35.75 0.25 -3.38
CA GLY A 226 -37.16 -0.15 -3.23
C GLY A 226 -37.46 -1.65 -3.36
N ASP A 227 -38.76 -1.98 -3.39
CA ASP A 227 -39.27 -3.36 -3.25
C ASP A 227 -38.84 -4.32 -4.37
N VAL A 228 -38.52 -3.79 -5.54
CA VAL A 228 -38.11 -4.58 -6.73
C VAL A 228 -36.71 -5.19 -6.62
N THR A 229 -35.89 -4.77 -5.65
CA THR A 229 -34.51 -5.26 -5.46
C THR A 229 -34.33 -6.17 -4.24
N PHE A 230 -35.41 -6.69 -3.63
CA PHE A 230 -35.34 -7.51 -2.41
C PHE A 230 -34.45 -8.76 -2.57
N ILE A 231 -34.55 -9.46 -3.72
CA ILE A 231 -33.72 -10.65 -4.00
C ILE A 231 -32.23 -10.27 -4.08
N HIS A 232 -31.92 -9.14 -4.71
CA HIS A 232 -30.53 -8.64 -4.81
C HIS A 232 -29.98 -8.25 -3.43
N LEU A 233 -30.81 -7.62 -2.59
CA LEU A 233 -30.43 -7.26 -1.22
C LEU A 233 -30.11 -8.52 -0.40
N PHE A 234 -30.97 -9.54 -0.46
CA PHE A 234 -30.73 -10.81 0.24
C PHE A 234 -29.43 -11.48 -0.23
N LEU A 235 -29.17 -11.52 -1.54
CA LEU A 235 -27.94 -12.07 -2.10
C LEU A 235 -26.70 -11.30 -1.63
N MET A 236 -26.75 -9.96 -1.60
CA MET A 236 -25.64 -9.13 -1.14
C MET A 236 -25.38 -9.28 0.37
N CYS A 237 -26.42 -9.44 1.18
CA CYS A 237 -26.29 -9.79 2.60
C CYS A 237 -25.57 -11.13 2.79
N LEU A 238 -25.95 -12.16 2.02
CA LEU A 238 -25.31 -13.47 2.06
C LEU A 238 -23.84 -13.39 1.64
N LEU A 239 -23.53 -12.66 0.55
CA LEU A 239 -22.15 -12.45 0.09
C LEU A 239 -21.30 -11.68 1.11
N LEU A 240 -21.87 -10.67 1.76
CA LEU A 240 -21.19 -9.91 2.80
C LEU A 240 -20.87 -10.80 4.00
N ILE A 241 -21.82 -11.60 4.49
CA ILE A 241 -21.58 -12.55 5.59
C ILE A 241 -20.50 -13.56 5.20
N LEU A 242 -20.57 -14.12 3.99
CA LEU A 242 -19.58 -15.08 3.49
C LEU A 242 -18.17 -14.45 3.42
N SER A 243 -18.07 -13.21 2.94
CA SER A 243 -16.78 -12.50 2.85
C SER A 243 -16.17 -12.21 4.22
N ILE A 244 -16.99 -11.85 5.22
CA ILE A 244 -16.55 -11.63 6.60
C ILE A 244 -16.06 -12.95 7.21
N VAL A 245 -16.82 -14.03 7.06
CA VAL A 245 -16.43 -15.35 7.55
C VAL A 245 -15.12 -15.79 6.90
N TYR A 246 -14.95 -15.59 5.59
CA TYR A 246 -13.72 -15.91 4.87
C TYR A 246 -12.53 -15.06 5.37
N ALA A 247 -12.71 -13.75 5.55
CA ALA A 247 -11.66 -12.87 6.05
C ALA A 247 -11.21 -13.25 7.47
N LEU A 248 -12.16 -13.61 8.35
CA LEU A 248 -11.87 -14.10 9.70
C LEU A 248 -11.14 -15.45 9.67
N TYR A 249 -11.63 -16.40 8.86
CA TYR A 249 -10.99 -17.70 8.67
C TYR A 249 -9.54 -17.54 8.19
N TRP A 250 -9.32 -16.70 7.18
CA TRP A 250 -7.98 -16.42 6.66
C TRP A 250 -7.08 -15.77 7.71
N ASN A 251 -7.59 -14.81 8.49
CA ASN A 251 -6.81 -14.13 9.51
C ASN A 251 -6.29 -15.08 10.61
N ILE A 252 -7.12 -16.05 11.01
CA ILE A 252 -6.78 -17.09 11.98
C ILE A 252 -5.77 -18.09 11.39
N HIS A 253 -5.99 -18.54 10.14
CA HIS A 253 -5.16 -19.58 9.52
C HIS A 253 -3.81 -19.05 8.99
N TYR A 254 -3.69 -17.75 8.77
CA TYR A 254 -2.45 -17.15 8.28
C TYR A 254 -1.37 -17.15 9.36
N LYS A 255 -0.48 -18.14 9.28
CA LYS A 255 0.69 -18.29 10.16
C LYS A 255 1.71 -17.19 9.84
N THR A 256 2.03 -16.35 10.82
CA THR A 256 3.08 -15.31 10.72
C THR A 256 4.43 -15.78 11.26
N LYS A 257 4.46 -16.77 12.15
CA LYS A 257 5.71 -17.33 12.71
C LYS A 257 6.46 -18.20 11.71
N PHE A 258 7.66 -17.75 11.34
CA PHE A 258 8.67 -18.61 10.73
C PHE A 258 9.29 -19.41 11.88
N ASN A 259 9.06 -20.72 11.91
CA ASN A 259 9.89 -21.58 12.76
C ASN A 259 11.18 -21.78 11.97
N PRO A 260 12.33 -21.22 12.39
CA PRO A 260 13.59 -21.76 11.89
C PRO A 260 13.57 -23.25 12.22
N LEU A 261 13.88 -24.09 11.23
CA LEU A 261 13.99 -25.53 11.43
C LEU A 261 14.79 -25.80 12.70
N ASP A 262 14.26 -26.66 13.57
CA ASP A 262 14.90 -27.09 14.82
C ASP A 262 16.31 -27.62 14.52
N SER A 263 17.32 -26.76 14.57
CA SER A 263 18.68 -27.21 14.81
C SER A 263 18.76 -27.51 16.30
N ASN A 264 18.42 -28.75 16.66
CA ASN A 264 18.85 -29.36 17.90
C ASN A 264 20.37 -29.22 17.98
N ASN A 265 20.85 -28.15 18.60
CA ASN A 265 22.14 -28.06 19.27
C ASN A 265 22.15 -26.80 20.13
N ASN A 266 22.04 -27.03 21.44
CA ASN A 266 22.37 -26.07 22.48
C ASN A 266 23.82 -25.63 22.30
N GLN A 267 24.08 -24.55 21.58
CA GLN A 267 25.27 -23.75 21.80
C GLN A 267 24.89 -22.28 21.91
N LEU A 268 25.15 -21.78 23.11
CA LEU A 268 25.08 -20.40 23.56
C LEU A 268 25.26 -19.37 22.46
N ILE A 269 24.26 -18.50 22.38
CA ILE A 269 24.23 -17.24 21.63
C ILE A 269 25.44 -16.40 22.07
N HIS A 270 26.55 -16.54 21.34
CA HIS A 270 27.55 -15.50 21.24
C HIS A 270 27.38 -14.86 19.87
N SER A 271 27.30 -13.53 19.88
CA SER A 271 27.29 -12.67 18.71
C SER A 271 28.42 -13.05 17.75
N THR A 272 28.12 -13.87 16.76
CA THR A 272 29.07 -14.22 15.69
C THR A 272 28.26 -14.43 14.43
N PHE A 273 28.72 -13.79 13.36
CA PHE A 273 28.16 -13.80 12.02
C PHE A 273 27.70 -15.22 11.64
N TYR A 274 26.45 -15.36 11.17
CA TYR A 274 26.03 -16.58 10.50
C TYR A 274 27.00 -16.86 9.34
N SER A 275 27.48 -18.10 9.23
CA SER A 275 28.26 -18.51 8.08
C SER A 275 27.36 -18.46 6.85
N GLN A 276 27.85 -17.81 5.79
CA GLN A 276 27.08 -17.47 4.60
C GLN A 276 26.58 -18.71 3.81
N ASP A 277 27.03 -19.92 4.17
CA ASP A 277 26.57 -21.21 3.64
C ASP A 277 25.26 -21.71 4.27
N GLU A 278 25.03 -21.44 5.56
CA GLU A 278 23.76 -21.76 6.22
C GLU A 278 22.63 -20.86 5.72
N GLU A 279 22.88 -19.58 5.49
CA GLU A 279 21.91 -18.67 4.87
C GLU A 279 21.55 -19.10 3.43
N LEU A 280 22.54 -19.57 2.64
CA LEU A 280 22.33 -20.01 1.26
C LEU A 280 21.49 -21.29 1.17
N SER A 281 21.66 -22.24 2.10
CA SER A 281 20.90 -23.49 2.14
C SER A 281 19.45 -23.29 2.58
N ILE A 282 19.21 -22.41 3.55
CA ILE A 282 17.86 -21.98 3.96
C ILE A 282 17.17 -21.24 2.80
N PHE A 283 17.91 -20.40 2.07
CA PHE A 283 17.40 -19.66 0.91
C PHE A 283 17.07 -20.56 -0.29
N ASN A 284 17.89 -21.58 -0.57
CA ASN A 284 17.64 -22.53 -1.66
C ASN A 284 16.37 -23.38 -1.41
N ASN A 285 16.11 -23.77 -0.16
CA ASN A 285 14.87 -24.46 0.21
C ASN A 285 13.64 -23.52 0.13
N GLN A 286 13.82 -22.20 0.26
CA GLN A 286 12.74 -21.20 0.14
C GLN A 286 12.44 -20.78 -1.31
N LEU A 287 13.39 -20.89 -2.23
CA LEU A 287 13.18 -20.65 -3.66
C LEU A 287 12.27 -21.68 -4.33
N GLN A 288 11.98 -22.82 -3.69
CA GLN A 288 10.99 -23.78 -4.20
C GLN A 288 9.56 -23.21 -4.20
N ASP A 289 9.27 -22.20 -3.37
CA ASP A 289 8.02 -21.45 -3.45
C ASP A 289 8.10 -20.40 -4.57
N LYS A 290 7.22 -20.52 -5.57
CA LYS A 290 7.07 -19.60 -6.73
C LYS A 290 7.03 -18.10 -6.36
N PHE A 291 6.74 -17.77 -5.10
CA PHE A 291 6.69 -16.40 -4.57
C PHE A 291 8.06 -15.70 -4.49
N SER A 292 9.17 -16.44 -4.33
CA SER A 292 10.50 -15.84 -4.13
C SER A 292 11.07 -15.22 -5.42
N TYR A 293 10.81 -15.84 -6.57
CA TYR A 293 11.23 -15.35 -7.90
C TYR A 293 10.55 -14.04 -8.32
N ALA A 294 9.40 -13.71 -7.74
CA ALA A 294 8.66 -12.50 -8.10
C ALA A 294 9.26 -11.22 -7.47
N TYR A 295 10.05 -11.37 -6.41
CA TYR A 295 10.47 -10.24 -5.58
C TYR A 295 11.96 -9.88 -5.71
N PHE A 296 12.83 -10.87 -5.87
CA PHE A 296 14.25 -10.58 -6.14
C PHE A 296 14.43 -10.32 -7.65
N PRO A 297 14.91 -9.12 -8.06
CA PRO A 297 15.25 -8.91 -9.46
C PRO A 297 16.31 -9.94 -9.87
N PRO A 298 16.30 -10.43 -11.13
CA PRO A 298 17.26 -11.44 -11.59
C PRO A 298 18.73 -11.03 -11.35
N PHE A 299 19.02 -9.73 -11.35
CA PHE A 299 20.33 -9.17 -11.05
C PHE A 299 20.78 -9.34 -9.58
N ALA A 300 19.85 -9.39 -8.61
CA ALA A 300 20.19 -9.69 -7.22
C ALA A 300 20.60 -11.17 -7.04
N LEU A 301 20.07 -12.06 -7.89
CA LEU A 301 20.49 -13.46 -7.96
C LEU A 301 21.84 -13.60 -8.68
N GLU A 302 22.11 -12.76 -9.67
CA GLU A 302 23.40 -12.71 -10.38
C GLU A 302 24.55 -12.24 -9.47
N SER A 303 24.31 -11.29 -8.56
CA SER A 303 25.29 -10.92 -7.51
C SER A 303 25.58 -12.05 -6.52
N ILE A 304 24.60 -12.94 -6.28
CA ILE A 304 24.79 -14.12 -5.42
C ILE A 304 25.62 -15.19 -6.15
N HIS A 305 25.41 -15.34 -7.46
CA HIS A 305 26.25 -16.21 -8.30
C HIS A 305 27.70 -15.69 -8.35
N GLY A 306 27.89 -14.38 -8.48
CA GLY A 306 29.20 -13.73 -8.43
C GLY A 306 29.92 -13.87 -7.08
N LEU A 307 29.18 -13.82 -5.97
CA LEU A 307 29.73 -14.10 -4.63
C LEU A 307 30.13 -15.56 -4.45
N LYS A 308 29.43 -16.49 -5.13
CA LYS A 308 29.74 -17.91 -5.12
C LYS A 308 31.01 -18.21 -5.93
N GLU A 309 31.16 -17.59 -7.10
CA GLU A 309 32.36 -17.66 -7.93
C GLU A 309 33.59 -17.04 -7.25
N GLN A 310 33.44 -15.89 -6.58
CA GLN A 310 34.53 -15.28 -5.80
C GLN A 310 35.01 -16.19 -4.66
N ARG A 311 34.08 -16.87 -3.96
CA ARG A 311 34.46 -17.81 -2.90
C ARG A 311 35.12 -19.08 -3.46
N GLU A 312 34.66 -19.60 -4.60
CA GLU A 312 35.33 -20.73 -5.27
C GLU A 312 36.76 -20.37 -5.70
N GLN A 313 36.99 -19.12 -6.12
CA GLN A 313 38.33 -18.61 -6.41
C GLN A 313 39.18 -18.50 -5.13
N GLU A 314 38.67 -17.90 -4.05
CA GLU A 314 39.39 -17.80 -2.77
C GLU A 314 39.70 -19.17 -2.14
N ILE A 315 38.80 -20.14 -2.26
CA ILE A 315 39.02 -21.52 -1.78
C ILE A 315 40.09 -22.23 -2.61
N ASN A 316 40.13 -21.99 -3.93
CA ASN A 316 41.16 -22.56 -4.79
C ASN A 316 42.54 -21.91 -4.55
N GLU A 317 42.59 -20.61 -4.26
CA GLU A 317 43.82 -19.93 -3.86
C GLU A 317 44.34 -20.43 -2.50
N MET A 318 43.46 -20.62 -1.51
CA MET A 318 43.85 -21.21 -0.21
C MET A 318 44.37 -22.65 -0.33
N LYS A 319 43.85 -23.45 -1.27
CA LYS A 319 44.33 -24.82 -1.53
C LYS A 319 45.68 -24.88 -2.25
N LEU A 320 46.07 -23.83 -2.96
CA LEU A 320 47.38 -23.72 -3.62
C LEU A 320 48.48 -23.23 -2.67
N THR A 321 48.12 -22.76 -1.47
CA THR A 321 49.04 -22.20 -0.48
C THR A 321 49.37 -23.17 0.67
N ILE A 322 48.88 -24.41 0.59
CA ILE A 322 49.19 -25.56 1.47
C ILE A 322 49.87 -26.61 0.61
#